data_AF-A0A919J4S6-F1
#
_entry.id   AF-A0A919J4S6-F1
#
_cell.length_a   1.000
_cell.length_b   1.000
_cell.length_c   1.000
_cell.angle_alpha   90.00
_cell.angle_beta   90.00
_cell.angle_gamma   90.00
#
_symmetry.space_group_name_H-M   'P 1'
#
loop_
_entity.id
_entity.type
_entity.pdbx_description
1 polymer ?
#
loop_
_entity_poly.entity_id
_entity_poly.type
_entity_poly.pdbx_seq_one_letter_code
_entity_poly.pdbx_strand_id
1 'polypeptide(L)'
;MTTKNTDVVAEYLHEVDVRLAGLPVLQRRELLADLAAHIASERAERNLQSEGELIEVLERLGTPDVVAAAAHEEFGPAPAAPAKRRFSWQWLLAGAVGLLLVLFFCAFAFFAQSSTHEVPAPSAATSGP
;
A
#
# COMPACT_ATOMS: atom_id res chain seq x y z
N MET A 1 1.53 1.80 25.99
CA MET A 1 1.34 0.38 25.61
C MET A 1 1.64 0.19 24.11
N THR A 2 2.85 0.54 23.64
CA THR A 2 3.21 0.50 22.20
C THR A 2 3.92 -0.79 21.79
N THR A 3 4.47 -1.53 22.75
CA THR A 3 5.39 -2.65 22.51
C THR A 3 4.76 -3.77 21.69
N LYS A 4 3.50 -4.14 21.93
CA LYS A 4 2.81 -5.24 21.21
C LYS A 4 2.68 -4.99 19.71
N ASN A 5 2.38 -3.75 19.30
CA ASN A 5 2.24 -3.41 17.88
C ASN A 5 3.59 -3.47 17.15
N THR A 6 4.64 -2.99 17.82
CA THR A 6 6.01 -3.12 17.29
C THR A 6 6.43 -4.59 17.19
N ASP A 7 5.94 -5.43 18.09
CA ASP A 7 6.20 -6.88 18.11
C ASP A 7 5.68 -7.57 16.85
N VAL A 8 4.41 -7.32 16.47
CA VAL A 8 3.79 -7.94 15.29
C VAL A 8 4.48 -7.54 13.98
N VAL A 9 4.86 -6.27 13.83
CA VAL A 9 5.59 -5.81 12.63
C VAL A 9 6.99 -6.41 12.60
N ALA A 10 7.66 -6.49 13.74
CA ALA A 10 8.99 -7.09 13.82
C ALA A 10 8.95 -8.58 13.47
N GLU A 11 7.94 -9.30 13.94
CA GLU A 11 7.70 -10.71 13.60
C GLU A 11 7.48 -10.89 12.10
N TYR A 12 6.59 -10.08 11.50
CA TYR A 12 6.36 -10.10 10.05
C TYR A 12 7.64 -9.86 9.24
N LEU A 13 8.39 -8.80 9.56
CA LEU A 13 9.62 -8.47 8.84
C LEU A 13 10.70 -9.53 9.03
N HIS A 14 10.76 -10.17 10.20
CA HIS A 14 11.65 -11.28 10.46
C HIS A 14 11.30 -12.50 9.59
N GLU A 15 10.01 -12.84 9.51
CA GLU A 15 9.53 -13.92 8.66
C GLU A 15 9.81 -13.70 7.17
N VAL A 16 9.73 -12.45 6.71
CA VAL A 16 10.12 -12.05 5.36
C VAL A 16 11.64 -12.22 5.18
N ASP A 17 12.46 -11.71 6.10
CA ASP A 17 13.94 -11.80 6.02
C ASP A 17 14.42 -13.26 5.89
N VAL A 18 13.85 -14.17 6.69
CA VAL A 18 14.17 -15.61 6.63
C VAL A 18 13.91 -16.18 5.24
N ARG A 19 12.81 -15.80 4.59
CA ARG A 19 12.42 -16.29 3.26
C ARG A 19 13.20 -15.63 2.12
N LEU A 20 13.69 -14.40 2.35
CA LEU A 20 14.56 -13.68 1.43
C LEU A 20 16.03 -14.12 1.53
N ALA A 21 16.37 -15.12 2.34
CA ALA A 21 17.76 -15.58 2.52
C ALA A 21 18.48 -15.95 1.21
N GLY A 22 17.74 -16.30 0.15
CA GLY A 22 18.28 -16.57 -1.19
C GLY A 22 18.62 -15.35 -2.05
N LEU A 23 18.21 -14.13 -1.64
CA LEU A 23 18.56 -12.89 -2.32
C LEU A 23 19.93 -12.35 -1.88
N PRO A 24 20.61 -11.55 -2.73
CA PRO A 24 21.82 -10.89 -2.31
C PRO A 24 21.52 -9.88 -1.18
N VAL A 25 22.47 -9.76 -0.25
CA VAL A 25 22.26 -9.09 1.06
C VAL A 25 21.82 -7.63 0.91
N LEU A 26 22.35 -6.92 -0.08
CA LEU A 26 22.00 -5.52 -0.30
C LEU A 26 20.51 -5.37 -0.66
N GLN A 27 20.05 -6.13 -1.65
CA GLN A 27 18.66 -6.12 -2.12
C GLN A 27 17.71 -6.52 -0.99
N ARG A 28 18.06 -7.55 -0.21
CA ARG A 28 17.26 -7.97 0.94
C ARG A 28 17.11 -6.85 1.97
N ARG A 29 18.21 -6.15 2.29
CA ARG A 29 18.19 -5.04 3.27
C ARG A 29 17.40 -3.84 2.79
N GLU A 30 17.53 -3.49 1.51
CA GLU A 30 16.75 -2.41 0.89
C GLU A 30 15.26 -2.73 0.95
N LEU A 31 14.86 -3.94 0.52
CA LEU A 31 13.46 -4.34 0.53
C LEU A 31 12.85 -4.34 1.95
N LEU A 32 13.58 -4.85 2.95
CA LEU A 32 13.11 -4.82 4.34
C LEU A 32 13.01 -3.39 4.89
N ALA A 33 13.93 -2.50 4.52
CA ALA A 33 13.88 -1.09 4.91
C ALA A 33 12.68 -0.38 4.27
N ASP A 34 12.42 -0.65 2.99
CA ASP A 34 11.29 -0.08 2.24
C ASP A 34 9.96 -0.57 2.81
N LEU A 35 9.83 -1.87 3.11
CA LEU A 35 8.64 -2.44 3.76
C LEU A 35 8.41 -1.82 5.14
N ALA A 36 9.45 -1.70 5.96
CA ALA A 36 9.35 -1.08 7.27
C ALA A 36 8.93 0.40 7.18
N ALA A 37 9.50 1.14 6.22
CA ALA A 37 9.15 2.53 5.97
C ALA A 37 7.70 2.66 5.49
N HIS A 38 7.24 1.80 4.59
CA HIS A 38 5.88 1.81 4.09
C HIS A 38 4.85 1.53 5.20
N ILE A 39 5.09 0.53 6.04
CA ILE A 39 4.24 0.22 7.19
C ILE A 39 4.21 1.40 8.17
N ALA A 40 5.35 2.04 8.43
CA ALA A 40 5.42 3.22 9.30
C ALA A 40 4.64 4.42 8.74
N SER A 41 4.72 4.66 7.43
CA SER A 41 3.97 5.71 6.75
C SER A 41 2.47 5.48 6.82
N GLU A 42 1.98 4.28 6.45
CA GLU A 42 0.55 3.92 6.55
C GLU A 42 0.03 4.08 7.98
N ARG A 43 0.85 3.68 8.97
CA ARG A 43 0.52 3.85 10.39
C ARG A 43 0.35 5.32 10.76
N ALA A 44 1.27 6.17 10.34
CA ALA A 44 1.23 7.60 10.65
C ALA A 44 0.06 8.30 9.95
N GLU A 45 -0.15 8.00 8.67
CA GLU A 45 -1.22 8.61 7.85
C GLU A 45 -2.62 8.27 8.38
N ARG A 46 -2.82 7.01 8.78
CA ARG A 46 -4.11 6.53 9.30
C ARG A 46 -4.25 6.67 10.82
N ASN A 47 -3.21 7.14 11.50
CA ASN A 47 -3.13 7.25 12.96
C ASN A 47 -3.42 5.92 13.69
N LEU A 48 -2.91 4.79 13.17
CA LEU A 48 -3.25 3.47 13.72
C LEU A 48 -2.69 3.31 15.14
N GLN A 49 -3.59 3.04 16.08
CA GLN A 49 -3.27 2.90 17.50
C GLN A 49 -3.39 1.44 17.99
N SER A 50 -4.17 0.62 17.29
CA SER A 50 -4.47 -0.75 17.70
C SER A 50 -3.69 -1.80 16.91
N GLU A 51 -3.44 -2.93 17.57
CA GLU A 51 -2.77 -4.07 16.96
C GLU A 51 -3.62 -4.69 15.85
N GLY A 52 -4.95 -4.74 16.02
CA GLY A 52 -5.87 -5.26 15.01
C GLY A 52 -5.85 -4.46 13.70
N GLU A 53 -5.85 -3.13 13.79
CA GLU A 53 -5.70 -2.26 12.62
C GLU A 53 -4.36 -2.48 11.89
N LEU A 54 -3.30 -2.76 12.64
CA LEU A 54 -1.99 -3.03 12.07
C LEU A 54 -1.96 -4.40 11.38
N ILE A 55 -2.61 -5.40 11.96
CA ILE A 55 -2.80 -6.72 11.32
C ILE A 55 -3.56 -6.56 10.00
N GLU A 56 -4.62 -5.76 9.94
CA GLU A 56 -5.35 -5.50 8.68
C GLU A 56 -4.44 -4.88 7.59
N VAL A 57 -3.51 -3.99 7.97
CA VAL A 57 -2.51 -3.45 7.04
C VAL A 57 -1.55 -4.53 6.55
N LEU A 58 -1.07 -5.41 7.45
CA LEU A 58 -0.17 -6.51 7.09
C LEU A 58 -0.88 -7.55 6.21
N GLU A 59 -2.15 -7.87 6.48
CA GLU A 59 -2.97 -8.74 5.64
C GLU A 59 -3.14 -8.17 4.23
N ARG A 60 -3.24 -6.84 4.11
CA ARG A 60 -3.30 -6.16 2.80
C ARG A 60 -1.98 -6.22 2.03
N LEU A 61 -0.84 -6.21 2.73
CA LEU A 61 0.47 -6.47 2.12
C LEU A 61 0.61 -7.93 1.66
N GLY A 62 -0.08 -8.84 2.35
CA GLY A 62 -0.09 -10.27 2.08
C GLY A 62 0.86 -11.04 2.99
N THR A 63 0.84 -12.37 2.84
CA THR A 63 1.65 -13.24 3.68
C THR A 63 3.15 -13.05 3.40
N PRO A 64 4.03 -13.29 4.39
CA PRO A 64 5.48 -13.21 4.19
C PRO A 64 5.99 -14.06 3.02
N ASP A 65 5.35 -15.22 2.78
CA ASP A 65 5.63 -16.10 1.65
C ASP A 65 5.35 -15.44 0.29
N VAL A 66 4.20 -14.77 0.16
CA VAL A 66 3.80 -14.11 -1.10
C VAL A 66 4.73 -12.93 -1.40
N VAL A 67 5.04 -12.12 -0.39
CA VAL A 67 5.96 -10.98 -0.54
C VAL A 67 7.37 -11.45 -0.91
N ALA A 68 7.86 -12.50 -0.24
CA ALA A 68 9.17 -13.06 -0.56
C ALA A 68 9.22 -13.68 -1.96
N ALA A 69 8.17 -14.38 -2.39
CA ALA A 69 8.08 -14.94 -3.74
C ALA A 69 8.14 -13.84 -4.81
N ALA A 70 7.36 -12.76 -4.64
CA ALA A 70 7.38 -11.62 -5.54
C ALA A 70 8.78 -10.98 -5.63
N ALA A 71 9.46 -10.83 -4.48
CA ALA A 71 10.82 -10.32 -4.45
C ALA A 71 11.83 -11.25 -5.15
N HIS A 72 11.69 -12.57 -5.02
CA HIS A 72 12.52 -13.52 -5.77
C HIS A 72 12.25 -13.50 -7.27
N GLU A 73 11.03 -13.22 -7.70
CA GLU A 73 10.73 -13.03 -9.14
C GLU A 73 11.38 -11.77 -9.71
N GLU A 74 11.50 -10.72 -8.89
CA GLU A 74 12.09 -9.44 -9.28
C GLU A 74 13.62 -9.43 -9.21
N PHE A 75 14.18 -9.94 -8.11
CA PHE A 75 15.60 -9.83 -7.77
C PHE A 75 16.35 -11.17 -7.70
N GLY A 76 15.64 -12.29 -7.81
CA GLY A 76 16.24 -13.61 -7.74
C GLY A 76 17.22 -13.88 -8.88
N PRO A 77 18.13 -14.86 -8.71
CA PRO A 77 19.07 -15.22 -9.75
C PRO A 77 18.30 -15.68 -10.99
N ALA A 78 18.45 -14.94 -12.10
CA ALA A 78 17.82 -15.30 -13.36
C ALA A 78 18.28 -16.71 -13.75
N PRO A 79 17.37 -17.67 -14.05
CA PRO A 79 17.79 -18.88 -14.74
C PRO A 79 18.43 -18.44 -16.06
N ALA A 80 19.64 -18.94 -16.35
CA ALA A 80 20.34 -18.63 -17.59
C ALA A 80 19.49 -19.10 -18.80
N ALA A 81 18.66 -18.22 -19.36
CA ALA A 81 17.90 -18.43 -20.60
C ALA A 81 17.60 -17.07 -21.29
N PRO A 82 17.58 -17.03 -22.64
CA PRO A 82 17.86 -15.81 -23.39
C PRO A 82 16.71 -14.81 -23.40
N ALA A 83 17.09 -13.53 -23.26
CA ALA A 83 16.25 -12.35 -23.27
C ALA A 83 15.24 -12.34 -24.43
N LYS A 84 13.94 -12.39 -24.12
CA LYS A 84 12.90 -11.94 -25.05
C LYS A 84 11.82 -11.11 -24.33
N ARG A 85 11.78 -9.82 -24.72
CA ARG A 85 10.63 -8.89 -24.65
C ARG A 85 10.01 -8.59 -23.27
N ARG A 86 10.81 -8.11 -22.31
CA ARG A 86 10.27 -7.44 -21.10
C ARG A 86 9.84 -5.99 -21.33
N PHE A 87 10.30 -5.35 -22.41
CA PHE A 87 10.09 -3.91 -22.66
C PHE A 87 8.63 -3.53 -23.01
N SER A 88 7.83 -4.42 -23.60
CA SER A 88 6.46 -4.08 -24.03
C SER A 88 5.40 -4.21 -22.93
N TRP A 89 5.67 -4.90 -21.82
CA TRP A 89 4.70 -5.07 -20.73
C TRP A 89 4.78 -3.95 -19.70
N GLN A 90 5.97 -3.40 -19.49
CA GLN A 90 6.22 -2.30 -18.55
C GLN A 90 5.46 -1.02 -18.94
N TRP A 91 5.31 -0.72 -20.23
CA TRP A 91 4.50 0.41 -20.71
C TRP A 91 3.00 0.19 -20.54
N LEU A 92 2.53 -1.06 -20.61
CA LEU A 92 1.12 -1.41 -20.36
C LEU A 92 0.77 -1.33 -18.86
N LEU A 93 1.67 -1.81 -18.00
CA LEU A 93 1.52 -1.67 -16.54
C LEU A 93 1.59 -0.21 -16.09
N ALA A 94 2.54 0.58 -16.60
CA ALA A 94 2.61 2.01 -16.27
C ALA A 94 1.34 2.77 -16.70
N GLY A 95 0.78 2.45 -17.87
CA GLY A 95 -0.50 3.02 -18.32
C GLY A 95 -1.68 2.63 -17.43
N ALA A 96 -1.75 1.36 -17.00
CA ALA A 96 -2.80 0.88 -16.11
C ALA A 96 -2.73 1.52 -14.71
N VAL A 97 -1.53 1.62 -14.12
CA VAL A 97 -1.31 2.25 -12.81
C VAL A 97 -1.64 3.75 -12.86
N GLY A 98 -1.21 4.45 -13.92
CA GLY A 98 -1.55 5.86 -14.11
C GLY A 98 -3.07 6.09 -14.21
N LEU A 99 -3.77 5.24 -14.96
CA LEU A 99 -5.23 5.31 -15.09
C LEU A 99 -5.93 5.05 -13.74
N LEU A 100 -5.44 4.08 -12.97
CA LEU A 100 -6.02 3.71 -11.67
C LEU A 100 -5.84 4.83 -10.64
N LEU A 101 -4.66 5.47 -10.60
CA LEU A 101 -4.40 6.64 -9.75
C LEU A 101 -5.30 7.83 -10.10
N VAL A 102 -5.52 8.11 -11.39
CA VAL A 102 -6.42 9.19 -11.84
C VAL A 102 -7.87 8.91 -11.43
N LEU A 103 -8.36 7.68 -11.61
CA LEU A 103 -9.72 7.30 -11.20
C LEU A 103 -9.90 7.39 -9.68
N PHE A 104 -8.91 6.95 -8.91
CA PHE A 104 -8.93 7.04 -7.46
C PHE A 104 -8.98 8.49 -7.00
N PHE A 105 -8.17 9.37 -7.58
CA PHE A 105 -8.15 10.80 -7.26
C PHE A 105 -9.47 11.50 -7.64
N CYS A 106 -10.06 11.16 -8.78
CA CYS A 106 -11.37 11.67 -9.20
C CYS A 106 -12.50 11.24 -8.25
N ALA A 107 -12.53 9.96 -7.85
CA ALA A 107 -13.53 9.44 -6.93
C ALA A 107 -13.41 10.07 -5.54
N PHE A 108 -12.17 10.26 -5.06
CA PHE A 108 -11.90 10.90 -3.77
C PHE A 108 -12.34 12.37 -3.75
N ALA A 109 -12.03 13.14 -4.81
CA ALA A 109 -12.48 14.53 -4.93
C ALA A 109 -14.01 14.65 -4.98
N PHE A 110 -14.69 13.72 -5.66
CA PHE A 110 -16.15 13.69 -5.72
C PHE A 110 -16.78 13.36 -4.36
N PHE A 111 -16.19 12.43 -3.62
CA PHE A 111 -16.64 12.05 -2.28
C PHE A 111 -16.44 13.17 -1.24
N ALA A 112 -15.35 13.94 -1.37
CA ALA A 112 -15.14 15.14 -0.56
C ALA A 112 -16.21 16.22 -0.84
N GLN A 113 -16.75 16.29 -2.05
CA GLN A 113 -17.78 17.26 -2.43
C GLN A 113 -19.19 16.86 -1.96
N SER A 114 -19.49 15.57 -1.80
CA SER A 114 -20.84 15.10 -1.42
C SER A 114 -21.18 15.25 0.06
N SER A 115 -20.21 15.62 0.91
CA SER A 115 -20.37 15.67 2.37
C SER A 115 -20.99 16.96 2.92
N THR A 116 -21.44 17.90 2.07
CA THR A 116 -21.96 19.22 2.50
C THR A 116 -23.47 19.44 2.36
N HIS A 117 -24.28 18.39 2.12
CA HIS A 117 -25.73 18.55 2.02
C HIS A 117 -26.51 18.00 3.24
N GLU A 118 -26.37 18.66 4.40
CA GLU A 118 -27.35 18.65 5.52
C GLU A 118 -27.47 20.10 6.08
N VAL A 119 -28.45 20.93 5.64
CA VAL A 119 -29.88 21.10 6.07
C VAL A 119 -30.02 21.91 7.38
N PRO A 120 -30.71 23.09 7.42
CA PRO A 120 -32.18 23.12 7.55
C PRO A 120 -32.95 24.34 6.94
N ALA A 121 -34.27 24.13 6.74
CA ALA A 121 -35.32 25.14 6.53
C ALA A 121 -35.66 25.87 7.86
N PRO A 122 -36.74 26.68 8.00
CA PRO A 122 -37.55 27.52 7.09
C PRO A 122 -37.68 28.98 7.62
N SER A 123 -38.03 29.97 6.78
CA SER A 123 -38.93 31.09 7.15
C SER A 123 -39.08 32.15 6.06
N ALA A 124 -40.33 32.31 5.64
CA ALA A 124 -41.08 33.55 5.54
C ALA A 124 -40.50 34.80 4.82
N ALA A 125 -41.40 35.36 4.00
CA ALA A 125 -41.71 36.80 3.89
C ALA A 125 -41.17 37.57 2.66
N THR A 126 -42.15 37.97 1.81
CA THR A 126 -42.33 39.32 1.22
C THR A 126 -41.44 39.67 0.00
N SER A 127 -41.97 39.82 -1.22
CA SER A 127 -42.63 41.03 -1.78
C SER A 127 -43.09 40.69 -3.22
N GLY A 128 -44.32 40.99 -3.68
CA GLY A 128 -44.76 42.27 -4.29
C GLY A 128 -44.19 42.44 -5.70
N PRO A 129 -44.99 42.72 -6.76
CA PRO A 129 -45.96 43.82 -6.81
C PRO A 129 -47.42 43.45 -7.08
#